data_AF-A0A0B2ADY7-F1
#
_entry.id   AF-A0A0B2ADY7-F1
#
_cell.length_a   1.000
_cell.length_b   1.000
_cell.length_c   1.000
_cell.angle_alpha   90.00
_cell.angle_beta   90.00
_cell.angle_gamma   90.00
#
_symmetry.space_group_name_H-M   'P 1'
#
loop_
_entity.id
_entity.type
_entity.pdbx_description
1 polymer ?
#
loop_
_entity_poly.entity_id
_entity_poly.type
_entity_poly.pdbx_seq_one_letter_code
_entity_poly.pdbx_strand_id
1 'polypeptide(L)'
;MTGIQSVSISPEGLREATFSSESDGYDRGEVRALLASAADALELAWREKNDLTASMTADDTEISSRAVLLLSNAQRIADDAVAEAEAYSRDLIETARNQYREIIERAQHTAHEMERHGGAADAAPAAAPAPVAAAPAAPGWSPDQSPSAAFATDDLDAAGTASPSEVVRARQFTRMAAAQAHSLLESIERELARLGKNPGGPSDS
;
A
#
# COMPACT_ATOMS: atom_id res chain seq x y z
N MET A 1 -35.93 13.71 36.20
CA MET A 1 -35.34 12.89 35.13
C MET A 1 -35.89 11.48 35.26
N THR A 2 -36.98 11.17 34.56
CA THR A 2 -37.57 9.81 34.53
C THR A 2 -36.76 8.97 33.55
N GLY A 3 -36.08 7.94 34.08
CA GLY A 3 -35.35 6.97 33.27
C GLY A 3 -36.32 6.23 32.36
N ILE A 4 -36.03 6.24 31.06
CA ILE A 4 -36.75 5.44 30.08
C ILE A 4 -36.38 4.00 30.37
N GLN A 5 -37.26 3.25 31.06
CA GLN A 5 -37.08 1.81 31.21
C GLN A 5 -37.23 1.21 29.82
N SER A 6 -36.10 0.81 29.23
CA SER A 6 -36.07 0.04 27.99
C SER A 6 -36.66 -1.33 28.26
N VAL A 7 -37.97 -1.47 28.00
CA VAL A 7 -38.65 -2.76 28.03
C VAL A 7 -38.17 -3.56 26.82
N SER A 8 -37.50 -4.67 27.07
CA SER A 8 -37.14 -5.64 26.04
C SER A 8 -38.42 -6.34 25.55
N ILE A 9 -38.94 -5.91 24.41
CA ILE A 9 -40.10 -6.54 23.77
C ILE A 9 -39.62 -7.84 23.11
N SER A 10 -40.12 -8.97 23.61
CA SER A 10 -39.93 -10.28 22.97
C SER A 10 -41.19 -10.66 22.19
N PRO A 11 -41.08 -11.52 21.15
CA PRO A 11 -42.24 -12.03 20.42
C PRO A 11 -43.25 -12.73 21.33
N GLU A 12 -42.77 -13.56 22.27
CA GLU A 12 -43.61 -14.20 23.29
C GLU A 12 -44.30 -13.18 24.19
N GLY A 13 -43.59 -12.12 24.58
CA GLY A 13 -44.16 -11.02 25.36
C GLY A 13 -45.27 -10.26 24.63
N LEU A 14 -45.21 -10.17 23.30
CA LEU A 14 -46.29 -9.60 22.47
C LEU A 14 -47.50 -10.53 22.38
N ARG A 15 -47.28 -11.85 22.30
CA ARG A 15 -48.35 -12.86 22.25
C ARG A 15 -49.11 -12.95 23.58
N GLU A 16 -48.40 -12.80 24.70
CA GLU A 16 -48.95 -12.87 26.06
C GLU A 16 -49.42 -11.50 26.61
N ALA A 17 -49.23 -10.42 25.85
CA ALA A 17 -49.60 -9.08 26.28
C ALA A 17 -51.10 -8.98 26.61
N THR A 18 -51.41 -8.45 27.80
CA THR A 18 -52.78 -8.24 28.25
C THR A 18 -53.04 -6.77 28.55
N PHE A 19 -54.25 -6.31 28.20
CA PHE A 19 -54.66 -4.92 28.35
C PHE A 19 -56.01 -4.85 29.07
N SER A 20 -56.16 -3.84 29.93
CA SER A 20 -57.43 -3.48 30.54
C SER A 20 -58.44 -3.03 29.49
N SER A 21 -59.71 -3.39 29.65
CA SER A 21 -60.78 -2.97 28.74
C SER A 21 -61.44 -1.68 29.24
N GLU A 22 -61.60 -0.71 28.35
CA GLU A 22 -62.32 0.55 28.59
C GLU A 22 -63.58 0.60 27.70
N SER A 23 -64.61 1.34 28.11
CA SER A 23 -65.94 1.30 27.46
C SER A 23 -65.97 1.83 26.03
N ASP A 24 -64.93 2.54 25.58
CA ASP A 24 -64.79 3.12 24.24
C ASP A 24 -63.46 2.71 23.59
N GLY A 25 -63.01 1.47 23.88
CA GLY A 25 -61.71 0.95 23.46
C GLY A 25 -61.67 0.27 22.09
N TYR A 26 -60.45 -0.01 21.61
CA TYR A 26 -60.21 -0.80 20.38
C TYR A 26 -60.76 -2.22 20.49
N ASP A 27 -61.14 -2.81 19.34
CA ASP A 27 -61.59 -4.19 19.28
C ASP A 27 -60.48 -5.15 19.73
N ARG A 28 -60.80 -6.02 20.70
CA ARG A 28 -59.81 -6.93 21.30
C ARG A 28 -59.32 -7.99 20.30
N GLY A 29 -60.15 -8.40 19.35
CA GLY A 29 -59.77 -9.36 18.31
C GLY A 29 -58.77 -8.74 17.33
N GLU A 30 -59.04 -7.52 16.90
CA GLU A 30 -58.16 -6.76 15.99
C GLU A 30 -56.80 -6.48 16.64
N VAL A 31 -56.77 -6.03 17.90
CA VAL A 31 -55.52 -5.80 18.64
C VAL A 31 -54.73 -7.12 18.79
N ARG A 32 -55.39 -8.24 19.06
CA ARG A 32 -54.71 -9.55 19.15
C ARG A 32 -54.13 -10.00 17.81
N ALA A 33 -54.88 -9.82 16.72
CA ALA A 33 -54.39 -10.15 15.38
C ALA A 33 -53.17 -9.30 15.00
N LEU A 34 -53.21 -8.00 15.33
CA LEU A 34 -52.09 -7.09 15.13
C LEU A 34 -50.86 -7.50 15.95
N LEU A 35 -51.02 -7.82 17.24
CA LEU A 35 -49.92 -8.24 18.10
C LEU A 35 -49.31 -9.58 17.67
N ALA A 36 -50.13 -10.53 17.21
CA ALA A 36 -49.64 -11.77 16.63
C ALA A 36 -48.82 -11.52 15.36
N SER A 37 -49.31 -10.67 14.45
CA SER A 37 -48.55 -10.28 13.25
C SER A 37 -47.26 -9.54 13.60
N ALA A 38 -47.25 -8.71 14.63
CA ALA A 38 -46.06 -8.00 15.10
C ALA A 38 -45.03 -8.97 15.72
N ALA A 39 -45.49 -9.97 16.47
CA ALA A 39 -44.63 -11.02 17.01
C ALA A 39 -43.98 -11.84 15.89
N ASP A 40 -44.75 -12.25 14.88
CA ASP A 40 -44.23 -13.00 13.73
C ASP A 40 -43.21 -12.17 12.93
N ALA A 41 -43.46 -10.88 12.73
CA ALA A 41 -42.52 -9.96 12.07
C ALA A 41 -41.24 -9.78 12.88
N LEU A 42 -41.34 -9.70 14.21
CA LEU A 42 -40.18 -9.56 15.10
C LEU A 42 -39.34 -10.84 15.12
N GLU A 43 -39.96 -12.02 15.12
CA GLU A 43 -39.26 -13.30 14.99
C GLU A 43 -38.49 -13.41 13.68
N LEU A 44 -39.12 -13.01 12.57
CA LEU A 44 -38.46 -13.00 11.26
C LEU A 44 -37.25 -12.06 11.28
N ALA A 45 -37.43 -10.82 11.76
CA ALA A 45 -36.35 -9.85 11.85
C ALA A 45 -35.19 -10.31 12.76
N TRP A 46 -35.50 -11.04 13.84
CA TRP A 46 -34.47 -11.61 14.71
C TRP A 46 -33.70 -12.74 14.04
N ARG A 47 -34.36 -13.60 13.27
CA ARG A 47 -33.68 -14.63 12.47
C ARG A 47 -32.77 -14.00 11.43
N GLU A 48 -33.27 -13.04 10.66
CA GLU A 48 -32.48 -12.33 9.65
C GLU A 48 -31.27 -11.61 10.27
N LYS A 49 -31.47 -10.94 11.42
CA LYS A 49 -30.35 -10.30 12.15
C LYS A 49 -29.32 -11.32 12.61
N ASN A 50 -29.75 -12.45 13.15
CA ASN A 50 -28.83 -13.49 13.61
C ASN A 50 -28.06 -14.10 12.44
N ASP A 51 -28.73 -14.36 11.32
CA ASP A 51 -28.11 -14.87 10.09
C ASP A 51 -27.07 -13.88 9.55
N LEU A 52 -27.41 -12.58 9.50
CA LEU A 52 -26.50 -11.54 9.05
C LEU A 52 -25.31 -11.36 10.00
N THR A 53 -25.54 -11.46 11.31
CA THR A 53 -24.46 -11.38 12.30
C THR A 53 -23.51 -12.58 12.14
N ALA A 54 -24.05 -13.77 11.93
CA ALA A 54 -23.25 -14.97 11.68
C ALA A 54 -22.41 -14.84 10.39
N SER A 55 -23.00 -14.34 9.29
CA SER A 55 -22.26 -14.14 8.04
C SER A 55 -21.14 -13.12 8.19
N MET A 56 -21.39 -11.97 8.84
CA MET A 56 -20.36 -10.96 9.07
C MET A 56 -19.18 -11.50 9.88
N THR A 57 -19.44 -12.28 10.94
CA THR A 57 -18.36 -12.86 11.75
C THR A 57 -17.52 -13.88 10.99
N ALA A 58 -18.14 -14.63 10.06
CA ALA A 58 -17.43 -15.56 9.19
C ALA A 58 -16.51 -14.81 8.21
N ASP A 59 -17.02 -13.78 7.55
CA ASP A 59 -16.27 -12.95 6.60
C ASP A 59 -15.09 -12.23 7.27
N ASP A 60 -15.29 -11.63 8.45
CA ASP A 60 -14.21 -10.96 9.20
C ASP A 60 -13.07 -11.93 9.56
N THR A 61 -13.42 -13.18 9.88
CA THR A 61 -12.43 -14.22 10.18
C THR A 61 -11.64 -14.62 8.94
N GLU A 62 -12.31 -14.75 7.79
CA GLU A 62 -11.66 -15.05 6.51
C GLU A 62 -10.73 -13.90 6.08
N ILE A 63 -11.21 -12.65 6.13
CA ILE A 63 -10.43 -11.46 5.79
C ILE A 63 -9.20 -11.36 6.70
N SER A 64 -9.36 -11.58 8.00
CA SER A 64 -8.26 -11.60 8.97
C SER A 64 -7.20 -12.65 8.60
N SER A 65 -7.62 -13.88 8.28
CA SER A 65 -6.70 -14.96 7.89
C SER A 65 -5.92 -14.63 6.61
N ARG A 66 -6.60 -14.06 5.61
CA ARG A 66 -5.99 -13.62 4.34
C ARG A 66 -5.00 -12.48 4.55
N ALA A 67 -5.33 -11.52 5.41
CA ALA A 67 -4.45 -10.40 5.74
C ALA A 67 -3.17 -10.88 6.43
N VAL A 68 -3.27 -11.84 7.34
CA VAL A 68 -2.11 -12.44 8.03
C VAL A 68 -1.19 -13.15 7.03
N LEU A 69 -1.76 -13.94 6.11
CA LEU A 69 -0.99 -14.59 5.04
C LEU A 69 -0.30 -13.58 4.12
N LEU A 70 -1.01 -12.52 3.72
CA LEU A 70 -0.45 -11.47 2.87
C LEU A 70 0.70 -10.74 3.58
N LEU A 71 0.53 -10.41 4.86
CA LEU A 71 1.56 -9.75 5.66
C LEU A 71 2.80 -10.62 5.80
N SER A 72 2.62 -11.91 6.11
CA SER A 72 3.75 -12.85 6.20
C SER A 72 4.49 -12.98 4.87
N ASN A 73 3.76 -13.02 3.74
CA ASN A 73 4.38 -13.04 2.43
C ASN A 73 5.14 -11.73 2.12
N ALA A 74 4.55 -10.58 2.45
CA ALA A 74 5.18 -9.28 2.26
C ALA A 74 6.47 -9.15 3.10
N GLN A 75 6.47 -9.65 4.33
CA GLN A 75 7.65 -9.68 5.19
C GLN A 75 8.76 -10.53 4.58
N ARG A 76 8.43 -11.74 4.09
CA ARG A 76 9.42 -12.60 3.42
C ARG A 76 10.03 -11.93 2.19
N ILE A 77 9.21 -11.30 1.35
CA ILE A 77 9.70 -10.55 0.17
C ILE A 77 10.61 -9.39 0.60
N ALA A 78 10.28 -8.71 1.69
CA ALA A 78 11.11 -7.63 2.22
C ALA A 78 12.46 -8.17 2.72
N ASP A 79 12.47 -9.28 3.45
CA ASP A 79 13.70 -9.92 3.92
C ASP A 79 14.59 -10.39 2.76
N ASP A 80 13.97 -11.00 1.73
CA ASP A 80 14.67 -11.43 0.51
C ASP A 80 15.30 -10.24 -0.24
N ALA A 81 14.54 -9.13 -0.39
CA ALA A 81 15.04 -7.92 -1.05
C ALA A 81 16.19 -7.24 -0.26
N VAL A 82 16.14 -7.28 1.06
CA VAL A 82 17.25 -6.78 1.91
C VAL A 82 18.49 -7.65 1.71
N ALA A 83 18.34 -8.97 1.74
CA ALA A 83 19.46 -9.89 1.53
C ALA A 83 20.10 -9.70 0.14
N GLU A 84 19.30 -9.51 -0.90
CA GLU A 84 19.77 -9.22 -2.26
C GLU A 84 20.51 -7.88 -2.32
N ALA A 85 19.95 -6.82 -1.71
CA ALA A 85 20.59 -5.50 -1.67
C ALA A 85 21.94 -5.53 -0.94
N GLU A 86 22.05 -6.30 0.14
CA GLU A 86 23.31 -6.49 0.87
C GLU A 86 24.34 -7.27 0.05
N ALA A 87 23.91 -8.29 -0.70
CA ALA A 87 24.77 -9.03 -1.60
C ALA A 87 25.30 -8.14 -2.73
N TYR A 88 24.42 -7.40 -3.40
CA TYR A 88 24.79 -6.46 -4.45
C TYR A 88 25.74 -5.36 -3.94
N SER A 89 25.50 -4.85 -2.73
CA SER A 89 26.38 -3.85 -2.12
C SER A 89 27.80 -4.38 -1.87
N ARG A 90 27.91 -5.65 -1.44
CA ARG A 90 29.23 -6.30 -1.25
C ARG A 90 29.96 -6.49 -2.58
N ASP A 91 29.26 -6.97 -3.60
CA ASP A 91 29.82 -7.15 -4.94
C ASP A 91 30.30 -5.82 -5.55
N LEU A 92 29.50 -4.76 -5.41
CA LEU A 92 29.87 -3.42 -5.88
C LEU A 92 31.14 -2.90 -5.20
N ILE A 93 31.28 -3.12 -3.88
CA ILE A 93 32.49 -2.73 -3.13
C ILE A 93 33.70 -3.54 -3.60
N GLU A 94 33.55 -4.84 -3.83
CA GLU A 94 34.63 -5.68 -4.32
C GLU A 94 35.09 -5.25 -5.71
N THR A 95 34.14 -5.01 -6.61
CA THR A 95 34.39 -4.48 -7.95
C THR A 95 35.12 -3.14 -7.91
N ALA A 96 34.66 -2.19 -7.07
CA ALA A 96 35.29 -0.89 -6.92
C ALA A 96 36.74 -1.00 -6.37
N ARG A 97 36.99 -1.92 -5.44
CA ARG A 97 38.34 -2.16 -4.91
C ARG A 97 39.28 -2.75 -5.96
N ASN A 98 38.77 -3.65 -6.80
CA ASN A 98 39.56 -4.24 -7.89
C ASN A 98 39.89 -3.19 -8.96
N GLN A 99 38.90 -2.39 -9.37
CA GLN A 99 39.11 -1.26 -10.28
C GLN A 99 40.14 -0.27 -9.73
N TYR A 100 40.07 0.07 -8.44
CA TYR A 100 41.04 0.96 -7.82
C TYR A 100 42.47 0.41 -7.88
N ARG A 101 42.66 -0.89 -7.58
CA ARG A 101 43.97 -1.55 -7.70
C ARG A 101 44.49 -1.51 -9.13
N GLU A 102 43.66 -1.86 -10.11
CA GLU A 102 44.01 -1.86 -11.53
C GLU A 102 44.44 -0.46 -12.02
N ILE A 103 43.72 0.59 -11.60
CA ILE A 103 44.06 1.98 -11.93
C ILE A 103 45.44 2.34 -11.37
N ILE A 104 45.73 1.97 -10.11
CA ILE A 104 47.03 2.25 -9.48
C ILE A 104 48.15 1.47 -10.17
N GLU A 105 47.95 0.18 -10.47
CA GLU A 105 48.93 -0.65 -11.19
C GLU A 105 49.20 -0.10 -12.59
N ARG A 106 48.17 0.30 -13.33
CA ARG A 106 48.31 0.95 -14.64
C ARG A 106 49.06 2.27 -14.55
N ALA A 107 48.73 3.11 -13.57
CA ALA A 107 49.41 4.39 -13.36
C ALA A 107 50.90 4.19 -13.03
N GLN A 108 51.23 3.20 -12.20
CA GLN A 108 52.62 2.83 -11.89
C GLN A 108 53.35 2.30 -13.12
N HIS A 109 52.70 1.44 -13.92
CA HIS A 109 53.28 0.92 -15.15
C HIS A 109 53.59 2.05 -16.15
N THR A 110 52.63 2.95 -16.39
CA THR A 110 52.81 4.10 -17.28
C THR A 110 53.92 5.03 -16.77
N ALA A 111 54.01 5.27 -15.46
CA ALA A 111 55.10 6.06 -14.88
C ALA A 111 56.47 5.41 -15.12
N HIS A 112 56.60 4.10 -14.92
CA HIS A 112 57.84 3.37 -15.20
C HIS A 112 58.20 3.34 -16.70
N GLU A 113 57.21 3.24 -17.58
CA GLU A 113 57.44 3.36 -19.03
C GLU A 113 57.91 4.76 -19.41
N MET A 114 57.32 5.81 -18.82
CA MET A 114 57.76 7.18 -19.01
C MET A 114 59.17 7.41 -18.45
N GLU A 115 59.55 6.82 -17.33
CA GLU A 115 60.94 6.90 -16.83
C GLU A 115 61.94 6.20 -17.76
N ARG A 116 61.57 5.06 -18.36
CA ARG A 116 62.42 4.33 -19.30
C ARG A 116 62.56 5.01 -20.66
N HIS A 117 61.51 5.67 -21.14
CA HIS A 117 61.50 6.34 -22.44
C HIS A 117 61.80 7.85 -22.34
N GLY A 118 61.69 8.44 -21.15
CA GLY A 118 61.65 9.88 -20.88
C GLY A 118 62.85 10.42 -20.10
N GLY A 119 64.05 9.93 -20.42
CA GLY A 119 65.21 10.82 -20.48
C GLY A 119 65.13 11.86 -21.61
N ALA A 120 64.06 11.84 -22.43
CA ALA A 120 63.80 12.83 -23.46
C ALA A 120 62.29 13.13 -23.59
N ALA A 121 61.96 14.41 -23.40
CA ALA A 121 60.77 15.13 -23.86
C ALA A 121 59.44 15.04 -23.06
N ASP A 122 59.09 16.22 -22.54
CA ASP A 122 57.75 16.80 -22.29
C ASP A 122 56.75 16.07 -21.39
N ALA A 123 56.69 16.59 -20.16
CA ALA A 123 55.45 16.66 -19.39
C ALA A 123 54.47 17.63 -20.09
N ALA A 124 53.56 17.08 -20.89
CA ALA A 124 52.31 17.75 -21.24
C ALA A 124 51.18 17.25 -20.29
N PRO A 125 50.29 18.12 -19.80
CA PRO A 125 49.27 17.74 -18.82
C PRO A 125 48.17 16.94 -19.53
N ALA A 126 48.00 15.67 -19.15
CA ALA A 126 46.86 14.88 -19.59
C ALA A 126 45.59 15.44 -18.94
N ALA A 127 44.82 16.15 -19.75
CA ALA A 127 43.51 16.68 -19.47
C ALA A 127 42.56 15.61 -18.90
N ALA A 128 41.71 16.04 -17.97
CA ALA A 128 40.51 15.33 -17.59
C ALA A 128 39.65 15.02 -18.82
N PRO A 129 39.10 13.80 -18.99
CA PRO A 129 38.00 13.59 -19.91
C PRO A 129 36.68 13.92 -19.19
N ALA A 130 36.05 15.02 -19.61
CA ALA A 130 34.62 15.20 -19.48
C ALA A 130 33.88 14.06 -20.24
N PRO A 131 32.74 13.56 -19.75
CA PRO A 131 32.02 12.49 -20.43
C PRO A 131 31.33 13.02 -21.69
N VAL A 132 31.88 12.67 -22.85
CA VAL A 132 31.23 12.86 -24.15
C VAL A 132 30.12 11.83 -24.31
N ALA A 133 28.91 12.36 -24.50
CA ALA A 133 27.74 11.62 -24.97
C ALA A 133 28.05 10.90 -26.29
N ALA A 134 27.76 9.60 -26.34
CA ALA A 134 27.61 8.85 -27.57
C ALA A 134 26.40 7.92 -27.40
N ALA A 135 25.30 8.32 -28.03
CA ALA A 135 24.08 7.53 -28.13
C ALA A 135 24.29 6.39 -29.14
N PRO A 136 23.88 5.15 -28.82
CA PRO A 136 23.34 4.23 -29.79
C PRO A 136 21.80 4.28 -29.74
N ALA A 137 21.23 4.09 -30.93
CA ALA A 137 19.82 4.23 -31.23
C ALA A 137 18.90 3.31 -30.41
N ALA A 138 17.73 3.84 -30.07
CA ALA A 138 16.64 3.17 -29.38
C ALA A 138 16.07 1.98 -30.19
N PRO A 139 15.68 0.88 -29.54
CA PRO A 139 14.48 0.15 -29.93
C PRO A 139 13.27 0.95 -29.44
N GLY A 140 12.49 1.49 -30.38
CA GLY A 140 11.23 2.15 -30.05
C GLY A 140 10.23 1.16 -29.49
N TRP A 141 9.71 1.43 -28.29
CA TRP A 141 8.55 0.72 -27.75
C TRP A 141 7.29 1.54 -28.06
N SER A 142 6.41 0.95 -28.88
CA SER A 142 5.09 1.45 -29.21
C SER A 142 4.15 1.31 -27.99
N PRO A 143 3.24 2.27 -27.73
CA PRO A 143 2.36 2.26 -26.56
C PRO A 143 1.18 1.27 -26.62
N ASP A 144 1.21 0.27 -27.52
CA ASP A 144 0.11 -0.70 -27.69
C ASP A 144 0.43 -2.12 -27.21
N GLN A 145 1.56 -2.30 -26.50
CA GLN A 145 1.96 -3.59 -25.95
C GLN A 145 1.80 -3.55 -24.43
N SER A 146 0.65 -3.99 -23.96
CA SER A 146 0.47 -4.37 -22.55
C SER A 146 1.24 -5.68 -22.29
N PRO A 147 2.24 -5.72 -21.41
CA PRO A 147 2.68 -6.98 -20.86
C PRO A 147 1.69 -7.35 -19.74
N SER A 148 0.84 -8.33 -20.01
CA SER A 148 0.25 -9.14 -18.96
C SER A 148 1.37 -9.57 -18.01
N ALA A 149 1.11 -9.41 -16.72
CA ALA A 149 1.96 -9.85 -15.63
C ALA A 149 2.25 -11.36 -15.78
N ALA A 150 3.44 -11.68 -16.26
CA ALA A 150 4.10 -12.93 -16.02
C ALA A 150 5.46 -12.56 -15.43
N PHE A 151 5.68 -12.91 -14.16
CA PHE A 151 6.97 -12.76 -13.49
C PHE A 151 7.98 -13.65 -14.22
N ALA A 152 8.71 -13.07 -15.17
CA ALA A 152 9.87 -13.67 -15.78
C ALA A 152 11.06 -13.42 -14.86
N THR A 153 11.39 -14.41 -14.02
CA THR A 153 12.64 -14.44 -13.25
C THR A 153 13.86 -14.75 -14.12
N ASP A 154 13.69 -14.84 -15.45
CA ASP A 154 14.71 -15.21 -16.44
C ASP A 154 15.46 -13.98 -17.01
N ASP A 155 14.97 -12.76 -16.75
CA ASP A 155 15.53 -11.51 -17.30
C ASP A 155 16.47 -10.77 -16.31
N LEU A 156 16.61 -11.27 -15.08
CA LEU A 156 17.49 -10.68 -14.06
C LEU A 156 18.97 -10.99 -14.30
N ASP A 157 19.31 -12.11 -14.95
CA ASP A 157 20.67 -12.41 -15.38
C ASP A 157 21.10 -11.60 -16.63
N ALA A 158 20.14 -11.01 -17.35
CA ALA A 158 20.39 -10.12 -18.49
C ALA A 158 20.49 -8.63 -18.10
N ALA A 159 20.01 -8.27 -16.91
CA ALA A 159 20.06 -6.91 -16.39
C ALA A 159 21.43 -6.62 -15.75
N GLY A 160 22.41 -6.25 -16.58
CA GLY A 160 23.71 -5.76 -16.11
C GLY A 160 23.58 -4.61 -15.11
N THR A 161 24.64 -4.39 -14.32
CA THR A 161 24.71 -3.40 -13.22
C THR A 161 24.00 -2.08 -13.58
N ALA A 162 22.95 -1.75 -12.82
CA ALA A 162 22.13 -0.56 -13.06
C ALA A 162 23.03 0.67 -13.27
N SER A 163 22.89 1.29 -14.44
CA SER A 163 23.70 2.42 -14.84
C SER A 163 23.55 3.57 -13.84
N PRO A 164 24.59 4.39 -13.59
CA PRO A 164 24.51 5.53 -12.68
C PRO A 164 23.33 6.47 -12.99
N SER A 165 22.93 6.57 -14.26
CA SER A 165 21.75 7.30 -14.71
C SER A 165 20.41 6.70 -14.25
N GLU A 166 20.30 5.38 -14.16
CA GLU A 166 19.10 4.70 -13.65
C GLU A 166 18.97 4.92 -12.14
N VAL A 167 20.08 4.92 -11.41
CA VAL A 167 20.06 5.26 -9.98
C VAL A 167 19.64 6.71 -9.76
N VAL A 168 20.12 7.64 -10.60
CA VAL A 168 19.71 9.06 -10.54
C VAL A 168 18.23 9.21 -10.90
N ARG A 169 17.75 8.49 -11.91
CA ARG A 169 16.35 8.51 -12.34
C ARG A 169 15.43 7.89 -11.30
N ALA A 170 15.82 6.77 -10.69
CA ALA A 170 15.10 6.15 -9.58
C ALA A 170 15.01 7.12 -8.39
N ARG A 171 16.12 7.79 -8.03
CA ARG A 171 16.10 8.82 -6.96
C ARG A 171 15.21 10.02 -7.30
N GLN A 172 15.20 10.47 -8.55
CA GLN A 172 14.30 11.54 -9.00
C GLN A 172 12.84 11.10 -8.94
N PHE A 173 12.54 9.88 -9.36
CA PHE A 173 11.21 9.29 -9.26
C PHE A 173 10.74 9.18 -7.80
N THR A 174 11.60 8.68 -6.90
CA THR A 174 11.29 8.61 -5.46
C THR A 174 11.04 10.00 -4.87
N ARG A 175 11.80 11.03 -5.28
CA ARG A 175 11.56 12.41 -4.83
C ARG A 175 10.24 12.97 -5.34
N MET A 176 9.87 12.69 -6.59
CA MET A 176 8.57 13.11 -7.14
C MET A 176 7.41 12.37 -6.45
N ALA A 177 7.53 11.07 -6.25
CA ALA A 177 6.51 10.27 -5.57
C ALA A 177 6.31 10.72 -4.11
N ALA A 178 7.39 11.02 -3.39
CA ALA A 178 7.32 11.57 -2.04
C ALA A 178 6.63 12.95 -1.99
N ALA A 179 6.95 13.83 -2.94
CA ALA A 179 6.28 15.14 -3.05
C ALA A 179 4.78 14.99 -3.36
N GLN A 180 4.39 14.04 -4.21
CA GLN A 180 2.99 13.75 -4.51
C GLN A 180 2.24 13.18 -3.31
N ALA A 181 2.85 12.27 -2.56
CA ALA A 181 2.26 11.71 -1.34
C ALA A 181 2.03 12.80 -0.27
N HIS A 182 3.00 13.69 -0.07
CA HIS A 182 2.84 14.84 0.84
C HIS A 182 1.72 15.79 0.38
N SER A 183 1.63 16.08 -0.92
CA SER A 183 0.55 16.92 -1.45
C SER A 183 -0.84 16.28 -1.27
N LEU A 184 -0.94 14.96 -1.35
CA LEU A 184 -2.17 14.21 -1.09
C LEU A 184 -2.58 14.26 0.38
N LEU A 185 -1.62 14.05 1.30
CA LEU A 185 -1.86 14.14 2.74
C LEU A 185 -2.31 15.54 3.16
N GLU A 186 -1.67 16.58 2.65
CA GLU A 186 -2.05 17.96 2.95
C GLU A 186 -3.42 18.34 2.38
N SER A 187 -3.81 17.73 1.24
CA SER A 187 -5.16 17.85 0.69
C SER A 187 -6.19 17.20 1.59
N ILE A 188 -5.91 15.98 2.09
CA ILE A 188 -6.79 15.25 3.01
C ILE A 188 -6.92 16.00 4.34
N GLU A 189 -5.84 16.55 4.89
CA GLU A 189 -5.89 17.36 6.11
C GLU A 189 -6.72 18.65 5.93
N ARG A 190 -6.61 19.32 4.77
CA ARG A 190 -7.46 20.47 4.44
C ARG A 190 -8.93 20.10 4.28
N GLU A 191 -9.21 18.93 3.72
CA GLU A 191 -10.57 18.43 3.54
C GLU A 191 -11.20 17.99 4.88
N LEU A 192 -10.42 17.35 5.76
CA LEU A 192 -10.81 17.02 7.13
C LEU A 192 -11.00 18.28 7.99
N ALA A 193 -10.14 19.29 7.85
CA ALA A 193 -10.31 20.58 8.53
C ALA A 193 -11.55 21.34 8.01
N ARG A 194 -11.92 21.18 6.74
CA ARG A 194 -13.20 21.70 6.21
C ARG A 194 -14.40 20.93 6.74
N LEU A 195 -14.32 19.60 6.83
CA LEU A 195 -15.39 18.76 7.40
C LEU A 195 -15.61 19.03 8.89
N GLY A 196 -14.53 19.17 9.66
CA GLY A 196 -14.57 19.48 11.09
C GLY A 196 -15.01 20.91 11.40
N LYS A 197 -15.02 21.79 10.39
CA LYS A 197 -15.42 23.20 10.51
C LYS A 197 -16.76 23.49 9.83
N ASN A 198 -17.58 22.47 9.58
CA ASN A 198 -18.96 22.63 9.13
C ASN A 198 -19.90 22.71 10.37
N PRO A 199 -20.30 23.90 10.84
CA PRO A 199 -21.29 24.05 11.92
C PRO A 199 -22.71 23.83 11.36
N GLY A 200 -23.01 22.60 10.97
CA GLY A 200 -24.25 22.23 10.29
C GLY A 200 -24.85 20.93 10.80
N GLY A 201 -24.82 20.71 12.11
CA GLY A 201 -25.73 19.75 12.76
C GLY A 201 -27.02 20.48 13.14
N PRO A 202 -28.22 20.02 12.75
CA PRO A 202 -29.47 20.68 13.07
C PRO A 202 -29.70 20.69 14.58
N SER A 203 -29.70 21.87 15.17
CA SER A 203 -30.14 22.13 16.54
C SER A 203 -31.26 23.17 16.51
N ASP A 204 -32.39 22.76 17.09
CA ASP A 204 -33.55 23.54 17.55
C ASP A 204 -34.34 24.42 16.56
N SER A 205 -35.53 23.92 16.19
CA SER A 205 -36.83 24.60 16.40
C SER A 205 -37.98 23.59 16.33
#